data_AF-A0A0S8JN01-F1
#
_entry.id   AF-A0A0S8JN01-F1
#
_cell.length_a   1.000
_cell.length_b   1.000
_cell.length_c   1.000
_cell.angle_alpha   90.00
_cell.angle_beta   90.00
_cell.angle_gamma   90.00
#
_symmetry.space_group_name_H-M   'P 1'
#
loop_
_entity.id
_entity.type
_entity.pdbx_description
1 polymer ?
#
loop_
_entity_poly.entity_id
_entity_poly.type
_entity_poly.pdbx_seq_one_letter_code
_entity_poly.pdbx_strand_id
1 'polypeptide(L)' 'MVTNLIHPQFLLDSKGQKKSVLLTVADYERLLRHLEDLEDALALDEAVRTAKRFRNYADVRTELRKAGRL' A
#
# COMPACT_ATOMS: atom_id res chain seq x y z
N MET A 1 -16.04 11.25 10.02
CA MET A 1 -16.78 10.23 9.26
C MET A 1 -15.83 9.07 9.05
N VAL A 2 -16.12 7.89 9.60
CA VAL A 2 -15.33 6.69 9.30
C VAL A 2 -15.89 6.15 7.99
N THR A 3 -15.19 6.37 6.88
CA THR A 3 -15.57 5.82 5.59
C THR A 3 -15.41 4.31 5.66
N ASN A 4 -16.49 3.56 5.48
CA ASN A 4 -16.42 2.11 5.44
C ASN A 4 -15.67 1.72 4.15
N LEU A 5 -14.37 1.39 4.27
CA LEU A 5 -13.44 1.18 3.15
C LEU A 5 -13.90 0.05 2.20
N ILE A 6 -14.59 -0.95 2.76
CA ILE A 6 -15.06 -2.15 2.08
C ILE A 6 -16.42 -2.61 2.64
N HIS A 7 -17.10 -3.50 1.91
CA HIS A 7 -18.39 -4.09 2.30
C HIS A 7 -18.28 -5.62 2.50
N PRO A 8 -17.77 -6.08 3.67
CA PRO A 8 -17.54 -7.49 3.91
C PRO A 8 -18.82 -8.28 4.18
N GLN A 9 -18.94 -9.48 3.59
CA GLN A 9 -19.89 -10.51 4.00
C GLN A 9 -19.16 -11.61 4.76
N PHE A 10 -19.73 -12.14 5.84
CA PHE A 10 -19.06 -13.12 6.70
C PHE A 10 -19.66 -14.51 6.56
N LEU A 11 -18.78 -15.50 6.42
CA LEU A 11 -19.11 -16.92 6.55
C LEU A 11 -18.84 -17.34 7.99
N LEU A 12 -19.89 -17.81 8.67
CA LEU A 12 -19.84 -18.22 10.07
C LEU A 12 -19.52 -19.72 10.19
N ASP A 13 -18.85 -20.11 11.27
CA ASP A 13 -18.69 -21.51 11.64
C ASP A 13 -19.96 -22.08 12.33
N SER A 14 -19.91 -23.35 12.73
CA SER A 14 -21.02 -24.03 13.41
C SER A 14 -21.34 -23.46 14.79
N LYS A 15 -20.48 -22.63 15.36
CA LYS A 15 -20.69 -21.92 16.63
C LYS A 15 -21.16 -20.48 16.42
N GLY A 16 -21.40 -20.07 15.17
CA GLY A 16 -21.80 -18.71 14.81
C GLY A 16 -20.65 -17.70 14.79
N GLN A 17 -19.40 -18.14 14.90
CA GLN A 17 -18.23 -17.27 14.89
C GLN A 17 -17.80 -16.97 13.45
N LYS A 18 -17.36 -15.73 13.17
CA LYS A 18 -16.85 -15.33 11.85
C LYS A 18 -15.58 -16.11 11.53
N LYS A 19 -15.62 -16.97 10.50
CA LYS A 19 -14.49 -17.80 10.07
C LYS A 19 -13.79 -17.27 8.84
N SER A 20 -14.55 -16.71 7.90
CA SER A 20 -14.00 -16.14 6.67
C SER A 20 -14.86 -14.96 6.19
N VAL A 21 -14.27 -14.15 5.31
CA VAL A 21 -14.91 -12.99 4.71
C VAL A 21 -14.95 -13.16 3.19
N LEU A 22 -16.08 -12.82 2.61
CA LEU A 22 -16.26 -12.67 1.18
C LEU A 22 -16.25 -11.18 0.85
N LEU A 23 -15.39 -10.80 -0.09
CA LEU A 23 -15.29 -9.45 -0.62
C LEU A 23 -15.64 -9.48 -2.11
N THR A 24 -16.23 -8.40 -2.59
CA THR A 24 -16.21 -8.16 -4.03
C THR A 24 -14.77 -7.93 -4.48
N VAL A 25 -14.45 -8.20 -5.75
CA VAL A 25 -13.12 -7.90 -6.30
C VAL A 25 -12.78 -6.42 -6.12
N ALA A 26 -13.76 -5.53 -6.33
CA ALA A 26 -13.58 -4.09 -6.14
C ALA A 26 -13.24 -3.71 -4.69
N ASP A 27 -13.88 -4.33 -3.71
CA ASP A 27 -13.55 -4.12 -2.28
C ASP A 27 -12.16 -4.67 -1.95
N TYR A 28 -11.80 -5.85 -2.47
CA TYR A 28 -10.48 -6.43 -2.27
C TYR A 28 -9.37 -5.54 -2.84
N GLU A 29 -9.53 -5.04 -4.06
CA GLU A 29 -8.58 -4.11 -4.67
C GLU A 29 -8.50 -2.77 -3.93
N ARG A 30 -9.62 -2.27 -3.40
CA ARG A 30 -9.61 -1.05 -2.55
C ARG A 30 -8.84 -1.29 -1.26
N LEU A 31 -9.01 -2.45 -0.64
CA LEU A 31 -8.27 -2.83 0.56
C LEU A 31 -6.77 -2.91 0.27
N LEU A 32 -6.38 -3.56 -0.84
CA LEU A 32 -4.98 -3.65 -1.26
C LEU A 32 -4.35 -2.27 -1.50
N ARG A 33 -5.00 -1.42 -2.31
CA ARG A 33 -4.48 -0.06 -2.58
C ARG A 33 -4.31 0.75 -1.29
N HIS A 34 -5.26 0.63 -0.36
CA HIS A 34 -5.13 1.33 0.91
C HIS A 34 -3.95 0.81 1.75
N LEU A 35 -3.68 -0.49 1.70
CA LEU A 35 -2.50 -1.06 2.36
C LEU A 35 -1.20 -0.54 1.71
N GLU A 36 -1.13 -0.52 0.39
CA GLU A 36 0.00 0.02 -0.37
C GLU A 36 0.26 1.50 -0.01
N ASP A 37 -0.79 2.33 0.07
CA ASP A 37 -0.67 3.74 0.48
C ASP A 37 -0.04 3.88 1.89
N LEU A 38 -0.37 2.97 2.81
CA LEU A 38 0.18 2.96 4.17
C LEU A 38 1.64 2.49 4.17
N GLU A 39 1.97 1.48 3.37
CA GLU A 39 3.34 0.99 3.20
C GLU A 39 4.24 2.07 2.60
N ASP A 40 3.77 2.77 1.56
CA ASP A 40 4.48 3.90 0.94
C ASP A 40 4.69 5.06 1.92
N ALA A 41 3.68 5.36 2.75
CA ALA A 41 3.80 6.39 3.78
C ALA A 41 4.88 6.03 4.82
N LEU A 42 4.92 4.77 5.28
CA LEU A 42 5.94 4.28 6.20
C LEU A 42 7.34 4.27 5.55
N ALA A 43 7.43 3.83 4.31
CA ALA A 43 8.69 3.82 3.55
C ALA A 43 9.24 5.26 3.37
N LEU A 44 8.36 6.23 3.12
CA LEU A 44 8.74 7.64 3.04
C LEU A 44 9.23 8.16 4.40
N ASP A 45 8.52 7.88 5.49
CA ASP A 45 8.95 8.29 6.84
C ASP A 45 10.32 7.72 7.19
N GLU A 46 10.55 6.43 6.90
CA GLU A 46 11.84 5.80 7.10
C GLU A 46 12.94 6.42 6.21
N ALA A 47 12.64 6.70 4.94
CA ALA A 47 13.57 7.35 4.03
C ALA A 47 13.97 8.74 4.54
N VAL A 48 13.01 9.52 5.09
CA VAL A 48 13.29 10.83 5.70
C VAL A 48 14.13 10.68 6.95
N ARG A 49 13.77 9.76 7.85
CA ARG A 49 14.49 9.51 9.11
C ARG A 49 15.93 9.06 8.88
N THR A 50 16.17 8.26 7.85
CA THR A 50 17.49 7.68 7.54
C THR A 50 18.27 8.47 6.49
N ALA A 51 17.70 9.56 5.96
CA ALA A 51 18.33 10.39 4.95
C ALA A 51 19.66 10.96 5.45
N LYS A 52 20.77 10.43 4.93
CA LYS A 52 22.11 11.00 5.18
C LYS A 52 22.44 12.16 4.25
N ARG A 53 21.85 12.18 3.05
CA ARG A 53 21.97 13.25 2.06
C ARG A 53 20.79 13.21 1.09
N PHE A 54 20.38 14.38 0.62
CA PHE A 54 19.48 14.50 -0.52
C PHE A 54 20.29 14.61 -1.81
N ARG A 55 19.78 14.03 -2.91
CA ARG A 55 20.40 14.13 -4.24
C ARG A 55 19.47 14.88 -5.18
N ASN A 56 20.05 15.66 -6.09
CA ASN A 56 19.28 16.32 -7.13
C ASN A 56 18.71 15.27 -8.11
N TYR A 57 17.42 15.37 -8.41
CA TYR A 57 16.73 14.45 -9.31
C TYR A 57 17.32 14.43 -10.73
N ALA A 58 17.81 15.56 -11.24
CA ALA A 58 18.41 15.64 -12.58
C ALA A 58 19.65 14.75 -12.72
N ASP A 59 20.48 14.68 -11.67
CA ASP A 59 21.68 13.84 -11.65
C ASP A 59 21.29 12.36 -11.62
N VAL A 60 20.36 11.99 -10.73
CA VAL A 60 19.85 10.61 -10.62
C VAL A 60 19.21 10.16 -11.93
N ARG A 61 18.39 11.00 -12.56
CA ARG A 61 17.75 10.69 -13.85
C ARG A 61 18.78 10.50 -14.97
N THR A 62 19.84 11.30 -14.97
CA THR A 62 20.93 11.17 -15.94
C THR A 62 21.68 9.85 -15.77
N GLU A 63 21.95 9.44 -14.52
CA GLU A 63 22.56 8.14 -14.21
C GLU A 63 21.70 6.96 -14.66
N LEU A 64 20.39 7.01 -14.40
CA LEU A 64 19.48 5.92 -14.76
C LEU A 64 19.35 5.74 -16.28
N ARG A 65 19.30 6.84 -17.04
CA ARG A 65 19.33 6.79 -18.51
C ARG A 65 20.63 6.18 -19.04
N LYS A 66 21.78 6.57 -18.48
CA LYS A 66 23.08 5.97 -18.84
C LYS A 66 23.13 4.48 -18.53
N ALA A 67 22.42 4.03 -17.48
CA ALA A 67 22.34 2.64 -17.08
C ALA A 67 21.27 1.82 -17.85
N GLY A 68 20.48 2.43 -18.74
CA GLY A 68 19.41 1.75 -19.46
C GLY A 68 18.25 1.28 -18.57
N ARG A 69 18.10 1.89 -17.39
CA ARG A 69 17.03 1.57 -16.42
C ARG A 69 15.86 2.53 -16.48
N LEU A 70 15.86 3.42 -17.48
CA LEU A 70 14.88 4.48 -17.70
C LEU A 70 14.84 4.89 -19.17
#